data_AF-A0A5Q4BFK9-F1
#
_entry.id   AF-A0A5Q4BFK9-F1
#
_cell.length_a   1.000
_cell.length_b   1.000
_cell.length_c   1.000
_cell.angle_alpha   90.00
_cell.angle_beta   90.00
_cell.angle_gamma   90.00
#
_symmetry.space_group_name_H-M   'P 1'
#
loop_
_entity.id
_entity.type
_entity.pdbx_description
1 polymer ?
#
loop_
_entity_poly.entity_id
_entity_poly.type
_entity_poly.pdbx_seq_one_letter_code
_entity_poly.pdbx_strand_id
1 'polypeptide(L)'
;MPLERPASSLPGSQQRRSSTVPNAKLLSPEILVDEERVPSYNSVHYYPANPGDVLENRYQLHAKIGWGSSSTVWLAQDIRRHGWWRSKRYVAVKICNCDVPEDDMAFELDMNTHLSTASLKHRGWAVLGTAIEGYKVKSPRGNMHLVLVFEPLREPLWLLRRRITHQNCATKESLPFLKAYLRIILDGLDYMHSQCRVIHTDLKLGNIMVTFEDPSTIDAFFREQAAHLMARKCGEARTVYRCHNDFGPVQKGLGKMIPQITDFGLAQRGDRAEPLIHPIQPNEFRAPEVLLGIGWSYSADMWNLGTM
;
A
#
# COMPACT_ATOMS: atom_id res chain seq x y z
N MET A 1 -45.31 -66.80 -8.21
CA MET A 1 -43.96 -67.05 -7.64
C MET A 1 -42.96 -67.00 -8.79
N PRO A 2 -41.75 -66.43 -8.60
CA PRO A 2 -41.32 -65.06 -8.92
C PRO A 2 -40.59 -64.94 -10.29
N LEU A 3 -40.83 -63.89 -11.07
CA LEU A 3 -40.08 -62.60 -11.20
C LEU A 3 -38.66 -62.71 -11.81
N GLU A 4 -38.53 -62.16 -13.02
CA GLU A 4 -37.27 -61.83 -13.70
C GLU A 4 -36.39 -60.87 -12.88
N ARG A 5 -35.07 -61.07 -12.96
CA ARG A 5 -34.06 -60.02 -12.72
C ARG A 5 -32.98 -60.11 -13.80
N PRO A 6 -32.68 -59.02 -14.53
CA PRO A 6 -31.47 -58.91 -15.32
C PRO A 6 -30.26 -58.60 -14.41
N ALA A 7 -29.08 -59.04 -14.85
CA ALA A 7 -27.80 -58.79 -14.21
C ALA A 7 -27.54 -57.28 -14.04
N SER A 8 -27.17 -56.88 -12.82
CA SER A 8 -26.75 -55.52 -12.50
C SER A 8 -25.27 -55.33 -12.87
N SER A 9 -25.02 -54.45 -13.83
CA SER A 9 -23.71 -53.91 -14.13
C SER A 9 -23.25 -52.99 -12.99
N LEU A 10 -22.06 -53.26 -12.44
CA LEU A 10 -21.36 -52.38 -11.50
C LEU A 10 -21.15 -50.99 -12.12
N PRO A 11 -21.50 -49.89 -11.43
CA PRO A 11 -21.10 -48.56 -11.87
C PRO A 11 -19.61 -48.38 -11.66
N GLY A 12 -18.92 -48.09 -12.76
CA GLY A 12 -17.49 -47.78 -12.80
C GLY A 12 -17.09 -46.66 -11.85
N SER A 13 -15.83 -46.76 -11.45
CA SER A 13 -15.05 -45.75 -10.74
C SER A 13 -15.44 -44.32 -11.11
N GLN A 14 -16.04 -43.59 -10.16
CA GLN A 14 -16.09 -42.14 -10.23
C GLN A 14 -14.64 -41.62 -10.21
N GLN A 15 -14.14 -41.27 -11.39
CA GLN A 15 -12.99 -40.38 -11.53
C GLN A 15 -13.28 -39.16 -10.66
N ARG A 16 -12.52 -39.01 -9.57
CA ARG A 16 -12.40 -37.76 -8.83
C ARG A 16 -12.17 -36.67 -9.86
N ARG A 17 -13.15 -35.78 -10.05
CA ARG A 17 -12.95 -34.53 -10.77
C ARG A 17 -11.76 -33.85 -10.10
N SER A 18 -10.63 -33.78 -10.81
CA SER A 18 -9.52 -32.95 -10.37
C SER A 18 -10.07 -31.54 -10.28
N SER A 19 -10.18 -31.00 -9.07
CA SER A 19 -10.36 -29.58 -8.87
C SER A 19 -9.20 -28.90 -9.59
N THR A 20 -9.44 -28.36 -10.77
CA THR A 20 -8.47 -27.56 -11.50
C THR A 20 -8.19 -26.34 -10.63
N VAL A 21 -7.10 -26.41 -9.88
CA VAL A 21 -6.57 -25.24 -9.18
C VAL A 21 -6.37 -24.17 -10.26
N PRO A 22 -6.92 -22.96 -10.12
CA PRO A 22 -6.74 -21.90 -11.09
C PRO A 22 -5.23 -21.69 -11.31
N ASN A 23 -4.76 -21.90 -12.53
CA ASN A 23 -3.34 -21.91 -12.83
C ASN A 23 -2.82 -20.47 -12.80
N ALA A 24 -1.93 -20.16 -11.85
CA ALA A 24 -1.32 -18.83 -11.75
C ALA A 24 -0.58 -18.48 -13.05
N LYS A 25 -0.76 -17.27 -13.57
CA LYS A 25 -0.02 -16.80 -14.75
C LYS A 25 1.47 -16.66 -14.38
N LEU A 26 2.31 -17.56 -14.90
CA LEU A 26 3.76 -17.46 -14.79
C LEU A 26 4.28 -16.40 -15.77
N LEU A 27 5.05 -15.46 -15.26
CA LEU A 27 5.67 -14.39 -16.04
C LEU A 27 7.06 -14.84 -16.53
N SER A 28 7.45 -14.37 -17.72
CA SER A 28 8.79 -14.66 -18.27
C SER A 28 9.90 -14.14 -17.32
N PRO A 29 11.00 -14.89 -17.16
CA PRO A 29 12.19 -14.43 -16.44
C PRO A 29 12.79 -13.12 -16.98
N GLU A 30 12.67 -12.84 -18.28
CA GLU A 30 13.24 -11.64 -18.91
C GLU A 30 12.50 -10.35 -18.56
N ILE A 31 11.25 -10.45 -18.09
CA ILE A 31 10.43 -9.29 -17.77
C ILE A 31 10.78 -8.80 -16.36
N LEU A 32 11.15 -7.52 -16.25
CA LEU A 32 11.22 -6.82 -14.97
C LEU A 32 9.80 -6.53 -14.47
N VAL A 33 9.46 -7.08 -13.31
CA VAL A 33 8.18 -6.93 -12.64
C VAL A 33 8.33 -5.92 -11.50
N ASP A 34 7.54 -4.85 -11.55
CA ASP A 34 7.37 -3.93 -10.42
C ASP A 34 8.71 -3.43 -9.83
N GLU A 35 9.04 -3.78 -8.59
CA GLU A 35 10.27 -3.38 -7.89
C GLU A 35 11.56 -3.79 -8.61
N GLU A 36 11.52 -4.80 -9.47
CA GLU A 36 12.67 -5.16 -10.31
C GLU A 36 13.06 -4.06 -11.31
N ARG A 37 12.20 -3.05 -11.51
CA ARG A 37 12.46 -1.89 -12.36
C ARG A 37 13.26 -0.80 -11.65
N VAL A 38 13.40 -0.88 -10.33
CA VAL A 38 14.17 0.08 -9.56
C VAL A 38 15.66 -0.15 -9.85
N PRO A 39 16.44 0.87 -10.26
CA PRO A 39 17.85 0.69 -10.60
C PRO A 39 18.71 0.08 -9.46
N SER A 40 18.37 0.37 -8.21
CA SER A 40 19.03 -0.17 -7.01
C SER A 40 18.42 -1.48 -6.51
N TYR A 41 17.56 -2.13 -7.31
CA TYR A 41 16.88 -3.36 -6.89
C TYR A 41 17.87 -4.47 -6.55
N ASN A 42 17.74 -5.01 -5.34
CA ASN A 42 18.40 -6.24 -4.93
C ASN A 42 17.41 -7.15 -4.22
N SER A 43 17.12 -8.30 -4.83
CA SER A 43 16.15 -9.28 -4.29
C SER A 43 16.49 -9.78 -2.87
N VAL A 44 17.75 -9.68 -2.43
CA VAL A 44 18.18 -10.07 -1.08
C VAL A 44 17.65 -9.11 -0.02
N HIS A 45 17.43 -7.85 -0.38
CA HIS A 45 16.98 -6.81 0.56
C HIS A 45 15.47 -6.94 0.85
N TYR A 46 14.70 -7.46 -0.09
CA TYR A 46 13.25 -7.60 0.04
C TYR A 46 12.85 -8.85 0.83
N TYR A 47 11.82 -8.74 1.66
CA TYR A 47 11.21 -9.89 2.33
C TYR A 47 10.57 -10.84 1.28
N PRO A 48 10.79 -12.17 1.36
CA PRO A 48 10.26 -13.13 0.40
C PRO A 48 8.79 -13.51 0.68
N ALA A 49 7.90 -12.51 0.70
CA ALA A 49 6.48 -12.68 1.01
C ALA A 49 5.72 -13.42 -0.10
N ASN A 50 4.80 -14.29 0.32
CA ASN A 50 3.88 -15.02 -0.56
C ASN A 50 2.42 -14.87 -0.07
N PRO A 51 1.43 -14.90 -0.98
CA PRO A 51 0.05 -15.12 -0.60
C PRO A 51 -0.09 -16.37 0.28
N GLY A 52 -0.78 -16.24 1.40
CA GLY A 52 -0.97 -17.28 2.41
C GLY A 52 -0.02 -17.19 3.60
N ASP A 53 1.12 -16.50 3.49
CA ASP A 53 2.04 -16.30 4.60
C ASP A 53 1.35 -15.57 5.76
N VAL A 54 1.64 -15.99 6.99
CA VAL A 54 1.08 -15.38 8.20
C VAL A 54 2.19 -14.69 8.97
N LEU A 55 2.12 -13.37 9.07
CA LEU A 55 3.03 -12.57 9.89
C LEU A 55 2.47 -12.41 11.31
N GLU A 56 3.34 -12.53 12.31
CA GLU A 56 3.03 -12.36 13.74
C GLU A 56 1.83 -13.20 14.22
N ASN A 57 1.63 -14.39 13.62
CA ASN A 57 0.47 -15.25 13.89
C ASN A 57 -0.87 -14.51 13.80
N ARG A 58 -0.97 -13.49 12.92
CA ARG A 58 -2.12 -12.57 12.87
C ARG A 58 -2.46 -12.05 11.48
N TYR A 59 -1.48 -11.72 10.67
CA TYR A 59 -1.72 -11.06 9.39
C TYR A 59 -1.44 -12.03 8.26
N GLN A 60 -2.51 -12.63 7.73
CA GLN A 60 -2.40 -13.49 6.56
C GLN A 60 -2.33 -12.63 5.30
N LEU A 61 -1.24 -12.73 4.55
CA LEU A 61 -1.04 -11.99 3.30
C LEU A 61 -1.89 -12.59 2.18
N HIS A 62 -2.49 -11.76 1.33
CA HIS A 62 -3.33 -12.24 0.22
C HIS A 62 -2.89 -11.72 -1.13
N ALA A 63 -2.72 -10.41 -1.27
CA ALA A 63 -2.38 -9.82 -2.55
C ALA A 63 -1.37 -8.69 -2.37
N LYS A 64 -0.35 -8.65 -3.24
CA LYS A 64 0.54 -7.51 -3.29
C LYS A 64 -0.16 -6.34 -4.00
N ILE A 65 -0.30 -5.22 -3.30
CA ILE A 65 -1.05 -4.03 -3.74
C ILE A 65 -0.16 -2.79 -3.90
N GLY A 66 1.12 -2.87 -3.52
CA GLY A 66 2.07 -1.79 -3.70
C GLY A 66 3.51 -2.27 -3.59
N TRP A 67 4.43 -1.42 -4.03
CA TRP A 67 5.86 -1.67 -4.03
C TRP A 67 6.62 -0.36 -4.20
N GLY A 68 7.88 -0.35 -3.77
CA GLY A 68 8.80 0.76 -3.95
C GLY A 68 10.25 0.31 -3.86
N SER A 69 11.18 1.26 -3.85
CA SER A 69 12.61 1.00 -3.70
C SER A 69 12.96 0.40 -2.34
N SER A 70 12.15 0.65 -1.30
CA SER A 70 12.43 0.29 0.08
C SER A 70 11.46 -0.71 0.72
N SER A 71 10.41 -1.14 0.01
CA SER A 71 9.38 -2.02 0.60
C SER A 71 8.47 -2.69 -0.43
N THR A 72 7.68 -3.66 0.03
CA THR A 72 6.46 -4.13 -0.64
C THR A 72 5.24 -3.96 0.26
N VAL A 73 4.07 -3.73 -0.32
CA VAL A 73 2.80 -3.55 0.40
C VAL A 73 1.81 -4.62 0.00
N TRP A 74 1.21 -5.25 1.00
CA TRP A 74 0.32 -6.40 0.85
C TRP A 74 -1.02 -6.15 1.50
N LEU A 75 -2.10 -6.43 0.79
CA LEU A 75 -3.41 -6.58 1.38
C LEU A 75 -3.43 -7.88 2.18
N ALA A 76 -3.86 -7.80 3.44
CA ALA A 76 -3.87 -8.90 4.38
C ALA A 76 -5.18 -8.95 5.18
N GLN A 77 -5.46 -10.11 5.76
CA GLN A 77 -6.56 -10.31 6.69
C GLN A 77 -6.01 -10.45 8.12
N ASP A 78 -6.61 -9.70 9.06
CA ASP A 78 -6.36 -9.89 10.50
C ASP A 78 -7.15 -11.11 11.00
N ILE A 79 -6.45 -12.22 11.19
CA ILE A 79 -7.07 -13.51 11.56
C ILE A 79 -7.30 -13.63 13.08
N ARG A 80 -6.74 -12.78 13.94
CA ARG A 80 -6.96 -12.91 15.40
C ARG A 80 -8.40 -12.59 15.83
N ARG A 81 -9.16 -11.88 15.01
CA ARG A 81 -10.57 -11.56 15.29
C ARG A 81 -11.49 -12.71 14.84
N HIS A 82 -11.37 -13.86 15.51
CA HIS A 82 -12.28 -14.98 15.30
C HIS A 82 -13.56 -14.83 16.13
N GLY A 83 -14.65 -14.52 15.46
CA GLY A 83 -16.02 -14.63 15.98
C GLY A 83 -16.97 -14.56 14.79
N TRP A 84 -17.91 -15.50 14.67
CA TRP A 84 -18.87 -15.58 13.55
C TRP A 84 -19.77 -14.34 13.43
N TRP A 85 -19.80 -13.50 14.47
CA TRP A 85 -20.51 -12.21 14.53
C TRP A 85 -19.63 -10.99 14.22
N ARG A 86 -18.33 -11.14 13.96
CA ARG A 86 -17.41 -10.03 13.67
C ARG A 86 -17.10 -9.97 12.18
N SER A 87 -17.31 -8.79 11.58
CA SER A 87 -16.91 -8.51 10.19
C SER A 87 -15.42 -8.76 9.99
N LYS A 88 -15.06 -9.28 8.81
CA LYS A 88 -13.65 -9.45 8.40
C LYS A 88 -12.94 -8.11 8.51
N ARG A 89 -11.75 -8.11 9.13
CA ARG A 89 -10.88 -6.93 9.17
C ARG A 89 -9.74 -7.13 8.19
N TYR A 90 -9.69 -6.26 7.18
CA TYR A 90 -8.61 -6.18 6.22
C TYR A 90 -7.64 -5.07 6.61
N VAL A 91 -6.37 -5.26 6.30
CA VAL A 91 -5.30 -4.29 6.55
C VAL A 91 -4.34 -4.25 5.35
N ALA A 92 -3.62 -3.14 5.22
CA ALA A 92 -2.45 -3.07 4.34
C ALA A 92 -1.18 -3.28 5.19
N VAL A 93 -0.30 -4.16 4.75
CA VAL A 93 0.94 -4.54 5.44
C VAL A 93 2.11 -4.12 4.57
N LYS A 94 2.84 -3.08 4.99
CA LYS A 94 4.10 -2.65 4.38
C LYS A 94 5.23 -3.43 5.04
N ILE A 95 6.00 -4.17 4.24
CA ILE A 95 7.17 -4.91 4.67
C ILE A 95 8.39 -4.20 4.08
N CYS A 96 9.17 -3.54 4.94
CA CYS A 96 10.34 -2.78 4.56
C CYS A 96 11.52 -3.70 4.24
N ASN A 97 12.42 -3.22 3.40
CA ASN A 97 13.66 -3.91 3.07
C ASN A 97 14.59 -3.98 4.29
N CYS A 98 15.56 -4.88 4.22
CA CYS A 98 16.55 -5.12 5.28
C CYS A 98 17.91 -4.47 5.01
N ASP A 99 18.03 -3.59 3.99
CA ASP A 99 19.25 -2.87 3.62
C ASP A 99 19.44 -1.54 4.34
N VAL A 100 18.79 -1.41 5.49
CA VAL A 100 18.89 -0.28 6.39
C VAL A 100 19.60 -0.75 7.67
N PRO A 101 20.54 0.03 8.24
CA PRO A 101 21.13 -0.30 9.54
C PRO A 101 20.07 -0.57 10.60
N GLU A 102 20.32 -1.50 11.51
CA GLU A 102 19.31 -1.93 12.49
C GLU A 102 18.86 -0.79 13.43
N ASP A 103 19.78 0.13 13.74
CA ASP A 103 19.52 1.34 14.52
C ASP A 103 18.57 2.30 13.81
N ASP A 104 18.62 2.35 12.47
CA ASP A 104 17.77 3.21 11.64
C ASP A 104 16.44 2.53 11.26
N MET A 105 16.33 1.22 11.45
CA MET A 105 15.15 0.44 11.05
C MET A 105 13.87 0.91 11.75
N ALA A 106 13.96 1.47 12.95
CA ALA A 106 12.79 1.97 13.69
C ALA A 106 12.33 3.36 13.23
N PHE A 107 13.13 4.10 12.45
CA PHE A 107 12.86 5.49 12.08
C PHE A 107 11.46 5.71 11.52
N GLU A 108 11.04 4.89 10.57
CA GLU A 108 9.71 5.04 9.95
C GLU A 108 8.58 4.73 10.94
N LEU A 109 8.77 3.76 11.84
CA LEU A 109 7.80 3.45 12.90
C LEU A 109 7.69 4.61 13.91
N ASP A 110 8.82 5.17 14.32
CA ASP A 110 8.87 6.30 15.24
C ASP A 110 8.21 7.54 14.62
N MET A 111 8.45 7.78 13.33
CA MET A 111 7.81 8.87 12.58
C MET A 111 6.29 8.67 12.52
N ASN A 112 5.81 7.46 12.19
CA ASN A 112 4.37 7.14 12.21
C ASN A 112 3.76 7.34 13.60
N THR A 113 4.45 6.90 14.64
CA THR A 113 4.00 7.02 16.03
C THR A 113 3.89 8.49 16.44
N HIS A 114 4.91 9.30 16.13
CA HIS A 114 4.90 10.74 16.40
C HIS A 114 3.74 11.45 15.69
N LEU A 115 3.54 11.20 14.40
CA LEU A 115 2.45 11.78 13.61
C LEU A 115 1.07 11.38 14.14
N SER A 116 0.90 10.13 14.57
CA SER A 116 -0.37 9.61 15.06
C SER A 116 -0.76 10.14 16.45
N THR A 117 0.19 10.64 17.25
CA THR A 117 -0.04 10.98 18.67
C THR A 117 0.09 12.47 19.01
N ALA A 118 0.66 13.30 18.13
CA ALA A 118 0.97 14.70 18.44
C ALA A 118 -0.25 15.56 18.85
N SER A 119 -1.35 15.53 18.10
CA SER A 119 -2.59 16.25 18.49
C SER A 119 -3.85 15.68 17.81
N LEU A 120 -4.58 14.83 18.54
CA LEU A 120 -5.84 14.22 18.07
C LEU A 120 -6.99 15.21 17.85
N LYS A 121 -6.85 16.45 18.34
CA LYS A 121 -7.90 17.49 18.21
C LYS A 121 -7.84 18.23 16.88
N HIS A 122 -6.70 18.20 16.20
CA HIS A 122 -6.53 18.90 14.94
C HIS A 122 -7.21 18.12 13.82
N ARG A 123 -8.08 18.76 13.03
CA ARG A 123 -8.84 18.07 11.96
C ARG A 123 -7.95 17.39 10.92
N GLY A 124 -6.77 17.96 10.67
CA GLY A 124 -5.78 17.41 9.77
C GLY A 124 -5.22 16.06 10.21
N TRP A 125 -5.31 15.68 11.48
CA TRP A 125 -4.83 14.38 11.96
C TRP A 125 -5.47 13.20 11.20
N ALA A 126 -6.78 13.26 10.95
CA ALA A 126 -7.51 12.20 10.24
C ALA A 126 -7.15 12.09 8.74
N VAL A 127 -6.40 13.07 8.22
CA VAL A 127 -5.90 13.10 6.84
C VAL A 127 -4.61 12.29 6.71
N LEU A 128 -3.96 11.90 7.81
CA LEU A 128 -2.73 11.12 7.73
C LEU A 128 -3.04 9.63 7.78
N GLY A 129 -2.63 8.90 6.75
CA GLY A 129 -2.65 7.44 6.72
C GLY A 129 -1.45 6.86 7.47
N THR A 130 -1.41 7.06 8.79
CA THR A 130 -0.34 6.53 9.67
C THR A 130 -0.53 5.05 9.98
N ALA A 131 0.56 4.38 10.35
CA ALA A 131 0.54 2.99 10.78
C ALA A 131 -0.29 2.82 12.06
N ILE A 132 -1.16 1.80 12.07
CA ILE A 132 -1.91 1.33 13.25
C ILE A 132 -0.95 0.73 14.27
N GLU A 133 0.00 -0.06 13.78
CA GLU A 133 1.02 -0.75 14.57
C GLU A 133 2.21 -1.11 13.69
N GLY A 134 3.34 -1.41 14.32
CA GLY A 134 4.51 -1.93 13.64
C GLY A 134 5.33 -2.86 14.52
N TYR A 135 6.07 -3.76 13.89
CA TYR A 135 6.90 -4.76 14.56
C TYR A 135 8.03 -5.21 13.64
N LYS A 136 9.08 -5.79 14.22
CA LYS A 136 10.18 -6.39 13.45
C LYS A 136 9.91 -7.88 13.24
N VAL A 137 10.16 -8.38 12.04
CA VAL A 137 10.05 -9.81 11.69
C VAL A 137 11.35 -10.32 11.10
N LYS A 138 11.76 -11.52 11.50
CA LYS A 138 12.92 -12.21 10.92
C LYS A 138 12.45 -13.01 9.70
N SER A 139 13.03 -12.75 8.54
CA SER A 139 12.75 -13.52 7.32
C SER A 139 13.28 -14.96 7.45
N PRO A 140 12.84 -15.90 6.58
CA PRO A 140 13.41 -17.26 6.54
C PRO A 140 14.92 -17.31 6.32
N ARG A 141 15.50 -16.25 5.74
CA ARG A 141 16.95 -16.09 5.52
C ARG A 141 17.70 -15.53 6.73
N GLY A 142 16.97 -15.13 7.77
CA GLY A 142 17.54 -14.59 9.01
C GLY A 142 17.66 -13.06 9.05
N ASN A 143 17.39 -12.35 7.96
CA ASN A 143 17.42 -10.88 7.94
C ASN A 143 16.21 -10.30 8.68
N MET A 144 16.40 -9.21 9.40
CA MET A 144 15.34 -8.49 10.11
C MET A 144 14.66 -7.49 9.17
N HIS A 145 13.34 -7.38 9.25
CA HIS A 145 12.53 -6.45 8.47
C HIS A 145 11.55 -5.71 9.37
N LEU A 146 11.39 -4.40 9.17
CA LEU A 146 10.29 -3.65 9.76
C LEU A 146 9.00 -3.96 9.00
N VAL A 147 7.94 -4.26 9.74
CA VAL A 147 6.57 -4.40 9.23
C VAL A 147 5.71 -3.31 9.83
N LEU A 148 4.98 -2.59 8.98
CA LEU A 148 4.01 -1.57 9.36
C LEU A 148 2.63 -1.97 8.86
N VAL A 149 1.62 -1.86 9.73
CA VAL A 149 0.24 -2.23 9.43
C VAL A 149 -0.62 -0.98 9.36
N PHE A 150 -1.40 -0.83 8.30
CA PHE A 150 -2.23 0.33 8.00
C PHE A 150 -3.68 -0.06 7.76
N GLU A 151 -4.59 0.90 7.93
CA GLU A 151 -5.92 0.78 7.35
C GLU A 151 -5.78 0.72 5.81
N PRO A 152 -6.53 -0.15 5.12
CA PRO A 152 -6.39 -0.32 3.69
C PRO A 152 -6.95 0.90 2.95
N LEU A 153 -6.14 1.45 2.03
CA LEU A 153 -6.53 2.52 1.13
C LEU A 153 -6.69 2.00 -0.29
N ARG A 154 -7.53 2.66 -1.08
CA ARG A 154 -7.96 2.18 -2.39
C ARG A 154 -6.87 2.35 -3.43
N GLU A 155 -6.57 3.58 -3.81
CA GLU A 155 -5.61 3.86 -4.87
C GLU A 155 -4.89 5.19 -4.63
N PRO A 156 -3.69 5.38 -5.19
CA PRO A 156 -3.03 6.68 -5.17
C PRO A 156 -3.78 7.69 -6.04
N LEU A 157 -3.65 8.98 -5.71
CA LEU A 157 -4.38 10.07 -6.33
C LEU A 157 -4.05 10.21 -7.83
N TRP A 158 -2.84 9.82 -8.27
CA TRP A 158 -2.51 9.79 -9.70
C TRP A 158 -3.37 8.78 -10.48
N LEU A 159 -3.75 7.65 -9.88
CA LEU A 159 -4.59 6.66 -10.53
C LEU A 159 -6.05 7.14 -10.55
N LEU A 160 -6.52 7.71 -9.44
CA LEU A 160 -7.84 8.33 -9.38
C LEU A 160 -7.98 9.47 -10.40
N ARG A 161 -6.95 10.33 -10.55
CA ARG A 161 -6.89 11.39 -11.55
C ARG A 161 -7.19 10.84 -12.94
N ARG A 162 -6.60 9.70 -13.32
CA ARG A 162 -6.85 9.06 -14.63
C ARG A 162 -8.29 8.59 -14.82
N ARG A 163 -9.02 8.31 -13.72
CA ARG A 163 -10.44 7.91 -13.77
C ARG A 163 -11.39 9.09 -13.88
N ILE A 164 -11.05 10.22 -13.25
CA ILE A 164 -11.96 11.37 -13.08
C ILE A 164 -11.66 12.53 -14.02
N THR A 165 -10.53 12.48 -14.73
CA THR A 165 -10.12 13.50 -15.70
C THR A 165 -10.09 12.95 -17.11
N HIS A 166 -10.30 13.81 -18.10
CA HIS A 166 -10.10 13.48 -19.50
C HIS A 166 -8.75 14.05 -19.96
N GLN A 167 -7.89 13.22 -20.56
CA GLN A 167 -6.54 13.62 -20.99
C GLN A 167 -5.70 14.30 -19.89
N ASN A 168 -5.86 13.87 -18.63
CA ASN A 168 -5.21 14.46 -17.45
C ASN A 168 -5.57 15.92 -17.14
N CYS A 169 -6.62 16.46 -17.76
CA CYS A 169 -7.10 17.83 -17.54
C CYS A 169 -8.31 17.86 -16.61
N ALA A 170 -8.31 18.81 -15.67
CA ALA A 170 -9.47 19.07 -14.83
C ALA A 170 -10.66 19.54 -15.71
N THR A 171 -11.80 18.89 -15.55
CA THR A 171 -13.06 19.27 -16.16
C THR A 171 -13.88 20.13 -15.20
N LYS A 172 -14.89 20.84 -15.72
CA LYS A 172 -15.87 21.58 -14.91
C LYS A 172 -16.54 20.70 -13.85
N GLU A 173 -16.72 19.42 -14.15
CA GLU A 173 -17.31 18.41 -13.27
C GLU A 173 -16.35 17.96 -12.17
N SER A 174 -15.06 17.81 -12.48
CA SER A 174 -14.03 17.39 -11.52
C SER A 174 -13.58 18.51 -10.57
N LEU A 175 -13.75 19.78 -10.96
CA LEU A 175 -13.22 20.93 -10.25
C LEU A 175 -13.70 21.06 -8.79
N PRO A 176 -15.00 20.85 -8.46
CA PRO A 176 -15.46 20.87 -7.07
C PRO A 176 -14.76 19.81 -6.20
N PHE A 177 -14.54 18.61 -6.75
CA PHE A 177 -13.84 17.52 -6.05
C PHE A 177 -12.38 17.86 -5.82
N LEU A 178 -11.70 18.41 -6.83
CA LEU A 178 -10.31 18.86 -6.71
C LEU A 178 -10.17 19.93 -5.61
N LYS A 179 -11.05 20.93 -5.59
CA LYS A 179 -11.04 21.98 -4.54
C LYS A 179 -11.25 21.40 -3.15
N ALA A 180 -12.16 20.44 -3.01
CA ALA A 180 -12.40 19.76 -1.74
C ALA A 180 -11.16 18.95 -1.31
N TYR A 181 -10.55 18.20 -2.22
CA TYR A 181 -9.36 17.40 -1.92
C TYR A 181 -8.17 18.28 -1.54
N LEU A 182 -7.94 19.38 -2.27
CA LEU A 182 -6.92 20.36 -1.92
C LEU A 182 -7.11 20.89 -0.50
N ARG A 183 -8.35 21.22 -0.12
CA ARG A 183 -8.64 21.68 1.25
C ARG A 183 -8.28 20.62 2.29
N ILE A 184 -8.65 19.36 2.06
CA ILE A 184 -8.36 18.24 2.97
C ILE A 184 -6.85 18.01 3.08
N ILE A 185 -6.13 17.98 1.96
CA ILE A 185 -4.67 17.81 1.93
C ILE A 185 -3.98 18.97 2.67
N LEU A 186 -4.44 20.20 2.47
CA LEU A 186 -3.92 21.37 3.20
C LEU A 186 -4.15 21.25 4.71
N ASP A 187 -5.28 20.71 5.15
CA ASP A 187 -5.52 20.44 6.58
C ASP A 187 -4.51 19.42 7.12
N GLY A 188 -4.19 18.37 6.35
CA GLY A 188 -3.17 17.39 6.70
C GLY A 188 -1.76 17.98 6.78
N LEU A 189 -1.38 18.82 5.81
CA LEU A 189 -0.09 19.52 5.83
C LEU A 189 0.00 20.52 7.00
N ASP A 190 -1.06 21.28 7.26
CA ASP A 190 -1.11 22.19 8.41
C ASP A 190 -0.92 21.43 9.73
N TYR A 191 -1.53 20.25 9.88
CA TYR A 191 -1.28 19.37 11.03
C TYR A 191 0.18 18.94 11.14
N MET A 192 0.75 18.43 10.05
CA MET A 192 2.15 17.97 10.01
C MET A 192 3.11 19.10 10.38
N HIS A 193 2.90 20.28 9.80
CA HIS A 193 3.79 21.42 9.94
C HIS A 193 3.63 22.11 11.29
N SER A 194 2.40 22.42 11.71
CA SER A 194 2.15 23.21 12.93
C SER A 194 2.19 22.39 14.21
N GLN A 195 1.57 21.20 14.21
CA GLN A 195 1.43 20.36 15.40
C GLN A 195 2.57 19.35 15.51
N CYS A 196 2.93 18.70 14.40
CA CYS A 196 3.93 17.63 14.43
C CYS A 196 5.36 18.15 14.25
N ARG A 197 5.56 19.33 13.67
CA ARG A 197 6.89 19.83 13.26
C ARG A 197 7.60 18.85 12.32
N VAL A 198 6.85 18.28 11.38
CA VAL A 198 7.33 17.31 10.39
C VAL A 198 7.15 17.87 8.99
N ILE A 199 8.15 17.67 8.13
CA ILE A 199 8.15 17.96 6.70
C ILE A 199 8.10 16.61 5.97
N HIS A 200 7.21 16.44 5.00
CA HIS A 200 7.03 15.18 4.27
C HIS A 200 8.21 14.86 3.36
N THR A 201 8.77 15.85 2.65
CA THR A 201 9.96 15.80 1.78
C THR A 201 9.85 14.95 0.50
N ASP A 202 8.88 14.05 0.41
CA ASP A 202 8.55 13.26 -0.79
C ASP A 202 7.05 13.35 -1.13
N LEU A 203 6.44 14.53 -0.99
CA LEU A 203 5.01 14.69 -1.27
C LEU A 203 4.77 14.62 -2.79
N LYS A 204 3.97 13.64 -3.22
CA LYS A 204 3.63 13.41 -4.63
C LYS A 204 2.26 12.74 -4.75
N LEU A 205 1.66 12.73 -5.95
CA LEU A 205 0.36 12.08 -6.18
C LEU A 205 0.36 10.57 -5.89
N GLY A 206 1.54 9.94 -5.86
CA GLY A 206 1.73 8.55 -5.41
C GLY A 206 1.63 8.33 -3.91
N ASN A 207 1.93 9.36 -3.12
CA ASN A 207 1.95 9.34 -1.66
C ASN A 207 0.70 10.00 -1.05
N ILE A 208 -0.25 10.41 -1.90
CA ILE A 208 -1.60 10.80 -1.49
C ILE A 208 -2.53 9.69 -1.96
N MET A 209 -3.06 8.90 -1.03
CA MET A 209 -3.99 7.81 -1.30
C MET A 209 -5.42 8.23 -1.02
N VAL A 210 -6.40 7.50 -1.55
CA VAL A 210 -7.83 7.74 -1.26
C VAL A 210 -8.46 6.55 -0.56
N THR A 211 -9.35 6.81 0.39
CA THR A 211 -10.09 5.75 1.09
C THR A 211 -11.03 4.99 0.15
N PHE A 212 -11.40 3.76 0.53
CA PHE A 212 -12.50 3.05 -0.11
C PHE A 212 -13.84 3.77 0.16
N GLU A 213 -14.64 3.91 -0.89
CA GLU A 213 -16.02 4.43 -0.85
C GLU A 213 -17.02 3.42 -0.28
N ASP A 214 -16.67 2.13 -0.31
CA ASP A 214 -17.48 1.02 0.18
C ASP A 214 -16.59 -0.13 0.67
N PRO A 215 -16.69 -0.55 1.94
CA PRO A 215 -15.98 -1.73 2.45
C PRO A 215 -16.24 -3.01 1.65
N SER A 216 -17.42 -3.14 1.02
CA SER A 216 -17.76 -4.30 0.18
C SER A 216 -16.85 -4.46 -1.03
N THR A 217 -16.15 -3.39 -1.46
CA THR A 217 -15.17 -3.42 -2.54
C THR A 217 -13.99 -4.32 -2.18
N ILE A 218 -13.50 -4.23 -0.95
CA ILE A 218 -12.39 -5.06 -0.49
C ILE A 218 -12.85 -6.52 -0.45
N ASP A 219 -14.06 -6.80 0.03
CA ASP A 219 -14.62 -8.16 0.03
C ASP A 219 -14.74 -8.74 -1.40
N ALA A 220 -15.17 -7.93 -2.37
CA ALA A 220 -15.26 -8.34 -3.76
C ALA A 220 -13.89 -8.67 -4.34
N PHE A 221 -12.91 -7.79 -4.13
CA PHE A 221 -11.53 -7.99 -4.53
C PHE A 221 -10.95 -9.29 -3.93
N PHE A 222 -11.16 -9.53 -2.64
CA PHE A 222 -10.71 -10.76 -1.97
C PHE A 222 -11.32 -12.03 -2.58
N ARG A 223 -12.62 -12.01 -2.90
CA ARG A 223 -13.28 -13.15 -3.58
C ARG A 223 -12.68 -13.41 -4.95
N GLU A 224 -12.35 -12.35 -5.69
CA GLU A 224 -11.73 -12.45 -7.00
C GLU A 224 -10.30 -13.03 -6.90
N GLN A 225 -9.48 -12.56 -5.95
CA GLN A 225 -8.13 -13.09 -5.74
C GLN A 225 -8.13 -14.56 -5.29
N ALA A 226 -9.16 -15.00 -4.54
CA ALA A 226 -9.31 -16.41 -4.19
C ALA A 226 -9.61 -17.29 -5.42
N ALA A 227 -10.28 -16.72 -6.44
CA ALA A 227 -10.59 -17.41 -7.70
C ALA A 227 -9.43 -17.31 -8.72
N HIS A 228 -8.59 -16.27 -8.63
CA HIS A 228 -7.54 -15.99 -9.59
C HIS A 228 -6.20 -15.77 -8.89
N LEU A 229 -5.30 -16.75 -9.01
CA LEU A 229 -3.95 -16.62 -8.47
C LEU A 229 -3.19 -15.48 -9.15
N MET A 230 -2.49 -14.69 -8.35
CA MET A 230 -1.67 -13.57 -8.82
C MET A 230 -0.64 -14.00 -9.86
N ALA A 231 -0.47 -13.19 -10.89
CA ALA A 231 0.62 -13.36 -11.85
C ALA A 231 1.97 -13.20 -11.14
N ARG A 232 2.90 -14.13 -11.40
CA ARG A 232 4.16 -14.20 -10.64
C ARG A 232 5.34 -14.62 -11.50
N LYS A 233 6.52 -14.19 -11.08
CA LYS A 233 7.82 -14.63 -11.60
C LYS A 233 8.53 -15.39 -10.48
N CYS A 234 8.91 -16.63 -10.74
CA CYS A 234 9.66 -17.44 -9.78
C CYS A 234 11.15 -17.16 -9.99
N GLY A 235 11.78 -16.42 -9.08
CA GLY A 235 13.22 -16.21 -9.08
C GLY A 235 13.92 -17.16 -8.11
N GLU A 236 15.25 -17.21 -8.16
CA GLU A 236 16.06 -18.06 -7.27
C GLU A 236 15.95 -17.65 -5.79
N ALA A 237 15.98 -16.34 -5.52
CA ALA A 237 15.99 -15.83 -4.15
C ALA A 237 14.59 -15.62 -3.55
N ARG A 238 13.60 -15.29 -4.39
CA ARG A 238 12.20 -15.10 -4.01
C ARG A 238 11.27 -15.15 -5.22
N THR A 239 9.99 -15.39 -4.97
CA THR A 239 8.93 -15.16 -5.95
C THR A 239 8.56 -13.68 -5.99
N VAL A 240 8.49 -13.10 -7.19
CA VAL A 240 8.02 -11.73 -7.40
C VAL A 240 6.60 -11.77 -7.96
N TYR A 241 5.66 -11.20 -7.22
CA TYR A 241 4.26 -11.11 -7.62
C TYR A 241 4.02 -9.77 -8.31
N ARG A 242 3.24 -9.79 -9.41
CA ARG A 242 2.76 -8.58 -10.05
C ARG A 242 1.73 -7.91 -9.16
N CYS A 243 1.97 -6.64 -8.84
CA CYS A 243 1.12 -5.78 -8.07
C CYS A 243 -0.28 -5.72 -8.69
N HIS A 244 -1.30 -5.85 -7.84
CA HIS A 244 -2.69 -5.74 -8.22
C HIS A 244 -3.38 -4.71 -7.32
N ASN A 245 -3.43 -3.47 -7.78
CA ASN A 245 -4.05 -2.35 -7.07
C ASN A 245 -5.30 -1.80 -7.78
N ASP A 246 -5.76 -2.45 -8.84
CA ASP A 246 -7.07 -2.17 -9.42
C ASP A 246 -8.17 -2.88 -8.62
N PHE A 247 -8.88 -2.12 -7.79
CA PHE A 247 -10.03 -2.59 -7.00
C PHE A 247 -11.36 -2.49 -7.77
N GLY A 248 -11.30 -2.32 -9.10
CA GLY A 248 -12.45 -2.16 -9.97
C GLY A 248 -12.99 -0.72 -10.02
N PRO A 249 -14.18 -0.52 -10.62
CA PRO A 249 -14.79 0.80 -10.74
C PRO A 249 -15.33 1.30 -9.38
N VAL A 250 -15.39 2.62 -9.22
CA VAL A 250 -15.94 3.30 -8.03
C VAL A 250 -17.46 3.11 -7.98
N GLN A 251 -17.98 2.51 -6.90
CA GLN A 251 -19.40 2.08 -6.82
C GLN A 251 -20.34 3.13 -6.19
N LYS A 252 -19.87 3.84 -5.15
CA LYS A 252 -20.70 4.76 -4.33
C LYS A 252 -20.35 6.25 -4.49
N GLY A 253 -19.70 6.58 -5.60
CA GLY A 253 -19.33 7.94 -5.98
C GLY A 253 -18.11 8.51 -5.25
N LEU A 254 -17.50 9.52 -5.86
CA LEU A 254 -16.23 10.12 -5.42
C LEU A 254 -16.32 10.87 -4.08
N GLY A 255 -17.52 11.35 -3.71
CA GLY A 255 -17.73 12.15 -2.50
C GLY A 255 -17.50 11.40 -1.18
N LYS A 256 -17.39 10.06 -1.22
CA LYS A 256 -17.09 9.22 -0.05
C LYS A 256 -15.62 8.81 0.06
N MET A 257 -14.82 9.18 -0.94
CA MET A 257 -13.40 8.89 -0.97
C MET A 257 -12.67 10.10 -0.42
N ILE A 258 -11.93 9.91 0.67
CA ILE A 258 -11.21 10.96 1.38
C ILE A 258 -9.72 10.79 1.07
N PRO A 259 -9.00 11.86 0.63
CA PRO A 259 -7.57 11.78 0.44
C PRO A 259 -6.86 11.67 1.79
N GLN A 260 -5.82 10.86 1.83
CA GLN A 260 -4.91 10.73 2.96
C GLN A 260 -3.46 10.83 2.50
N ILE A 261 -2.65 11.58 3.25
CA ILE A 261 -1.20 11.68 3.07
C ILE A 261 -0.57 10.44 3.69
N THR A 262 0.33 9.79 2.96
CA THR A 262 0.92 8.48 3.31
C THR A 262 2.40 8.46 2.99
N ASP A 263 3.09 7.42 3.46
CA ASP A 263 4.51 7.17 3.20
C ASP A 263 5.46 8.22 3.79
N PHE A 264 5.66 8.12 5.12
CA PHE A 264 6.50 9.02 5.90
C PHE A 264 7.95 8.52 6.05
N GLY A 265 8.38 7.53 5.25
CA GLY A 265 9.71 6.92 5.36
C GLY A 265 10.87 7.88 5.07
N LEU A 266 10.62 8.99 4.38
CA LEU A 266 11.60 10.05 4.11
C LEU A 266 11.37 11.33 4.90
N ALA A 267 10.27 11.41 5.65
CA ALA A 267 9.88 12.63 6.36
C ALA A 267 10.95 13.09 7.35
N GLN A 268 11.05 14.40 7.59
CA GLN A 268 12.08 14.99 8.42
C GLN A 268 11.47 15.88 9.51
N ARG A 269 12.17 15.95 10.65
CA ARG A 269 11.87 16.91 11.72
C ARG A 269 12.24 18.32 11.25
N GLY A 270 11.27 19.23 11.25
CA GLY A 270 11.44 20.63 10.85
C GLY A 270 11.84 21.56 12.00
N ASP A 271 11.99 21.03 13.22
CA ASP A 271 12.40 21.76 14.43
C ASP A 271 13.87 21.49 14.83
N ARG A 272 14.69 21.03 13.88
CA ARG A 272 16.12 20.82 14.10
C ARG A 272 16.87 22.17 14.17
N ALA A 273 17.94 22.19 14.97
CA ALA A 273 18.79 23.38 15.10
C ALA A 273 19.66 23.63 13.86
N GLU A 274 20.06 22.56 13.17
CA GLU A 274 20.89 22.64 11.98
C GLU A 274 20.07 22.87 10.71
N PRO A 275 20.57 23.68 9.76
CA PRO A 275 19.93 23.85 8.46
C PRO A 275 19.78 22.52 7.71
N LEU A 276 18.59 22.27 7.18
CA LEU A 276 18.31 21.11 6.34
C LEU A 276 18.71 21.42 4.89
N ILE A 277 19.86 20.89 4.45
CA ILE A 277 20.43 21.16 3.11
C ILE A 277 20.55 19.91 2.23
N HIS A 278 20.26 18.73 2.77
CA HIS A 278 20.40 17.47 2.03
C HIS A 278 19.35 17.34 0.91
N PRO A 279 19.63 16.58 -0.17
CA PRO A 279 18.68 16.40 -1.25
C PRO A 279 17.40 15.70 -0.81
N ILE A 280 16.26 16.28 -1.19
CA ILE A 280 14.92 15.71 -1.02
C ILE A 280 14.12 15.85 -2.32
N GLN A 281 12.89 15.34 -2.30
CA GLN A 281 11.88 15.42 -3.37
C GLN A 281 12.25 14.68 -4.66
N PRO A 282 11.24 14.16 -5.40
CA PRO A 282 11.45 13.69 -6.75
C PRO A 282 11.95 14.83 -7.66
N ASN A 283 12.77 14.49 -8.66
CA ASN A 283 13.38 15.48 -9.55
C ASN A 283 12.35 16.42 -10.21
N GLU A 284 11.19 15.89 -10.59
CA GLU A 284 10.11 16.62 -11.29
C GLU A 284 9.40 17.67 -10.42
N PHE A 285 9.43 17.49 -9.09
CA PHE A 285 8.71 18.34 -8.14
C PHE A 285 9.65 19.10 -7.20
N ARG A 286 10.96 19.07 -7.45
CA ARG A 286 11.95 19.61 -6.52
C ARG A 286 11.82 21.14 -6.42
N ALA A 287 11.77 21.63 -5.18
CA ALA A 287 11.65 23.05 -4.86
C ALA A 287 12.96 23.80 -5.18
N PRO A 288 12.88 25.09 -5.56
CA PRO A 288 14.06 25.87 -5.93
C PRO A 288 15.08 25.97 -4.80
N GLU A 289 14.65 26.10 -3.54
CA GLU A 289 15.55 26.13 -2.38
C GLU A 289 16.34 24.83 -2.19
N VAL A 290 15.73 23.68 -2.54
CA VAL A 290 16.38 22.36 -2.51
C VAL A 290 17.38 22.23 -3.67
N LEU A 291 17.01 22.70 -4.87
CA LEU A 291 17.89 22.70 -6.05
C LEU A 291 19.15 23.56 -5.82
N LEU A 292 18.99 24.70 -5.17
CA LEU A 292 20.10 25.63 -4.90
C LEU A 292 20.94 25.20 -3.69
N GLY A 293 20.48 24.25 -2.88
CA GLY A 293 21.19 23.79 -1.69
C GLY A 293 21.31 24.86 -0.59
N ILE A 294 20.39 25.83 -0.57
CA ILE A 294 20.44 27.01 0.34
C ILE A 294 19.67 26.78 1.65
N GLY A 295 19.23 25.56 1.89
CA GLY A 295 18.40 25.20 3.02
C GLY A 295 16.91 25.21 2.67
N TRP A 296 16.19 24.23 3.20
CA TRP A 296 14.76 24.08 2.97
C TRP A 296 14.00 23.86 4.28
N SER A 297 12.70 24.07 4.23
CA SER A 297 11.81 23.94 5.38
C SER A 297 10.43 23.45 4.93
N TYR A 298 9.40 23.68 5.74
CA TYR A 298 8.00 23.33 5.49
C TYR A 298 7.48 23.81 4.12
N SER A 299 8.04 24.90 3.56
CA SER A 299 7.72 25.42 2.23
C SER A 299 7.96 24.39 1.11
N ALA A 300 8.89 23.46 1.29
CA ALA A 300 9.19 22.43 0.30
C ALA A 300 7.97 21.55 0.00
N ASP A 301 7.20 21.15 1.02
CA ASP A 301 5.96 20.39 0.81
C ASP A 301 4.89 21.23 0.12
N MET A 302 4.82 22.53 0.42
CA MET A 302 3.88 23.45 -0.21
C MET A 302 4.20 23.65 -1.69
N TRP A 303 5.49 23.69 -2.05
CA TRP A 303 5.93 23.67 -3.43
C TRP A 303 5.49 22.40 -4.14
N ASN A 304 5.74 21.22 -3.54
CA ASN A 304 5.28 19.95 -4.11
C ASN A 304 3.76 19.99 -4.36
N LEU A 305 2.97 20.43 -3.37
CA LEU A 305 1.53 20.56 -3.51
C LEU A 305 1.12 21.48 -4.66
N GLY A 306 1.81 22.61 -4.83
CA GLY A 306 1.53 23.55 -5.92
C GLY A 306 1.85 23.00 -7.31
N THR A 307 2.83 22.11 -7.42
CA THR A 307 3.29 21.56 -8.72
C THR A 307 2.54 20.30 -9.20
N MET A 308 1.83 19.61 -8.31
CA MET A 308 1.08 18.36 -8.62
C MET A 308 -0.23 18.59 -9.39
#